data_AF-A0AAV2ZS30-F1
#
_entry.id   AF-A0AAV2ZS30-F1
#
_cell.length_a   1.000
_cell.length_b   1.000
_cell.length_c   1.000
_cell.angle_alpha   90.00
_cell.angle_beta   90.00
_cell.angle_gamma   90.00
#
_symmetry.space_group_name_H-M   'P 1'
#
loop_
_entity.id
_entity.type
_entity.pdbx_description
1 polymer ?
#
loop_
_entity_poly.entity_id
_entity_poly.type
_entity_poly.pdbx_seq_one_letter_code
_entity_poly.pdbx_strand_id
1 'polypeptide(L)'
;MAETDAESVRTESQGGDILCLAEFNVEQLLELTQNVSNELSALKAETEMFDKFYKRLDPKDVSPVAVSEVGASALDFNQMRSRRRSKSRSTISERLLGLNINQKLELVQRELEDSKAEARREAEHADRILQGFQATMEEAEIRSSEIKKARYELERDIGKGRKGEGVTAEKILRYMEEKLRARDSLVDKLRLKNAALKVQKKKLQMQLKQKEEMGEVLEEVDFQQLKIENAQCLERIDKRNHDLLQLKLTAGETLQVLNSYKKKLQDTTAESTNLTKEISARNEMLQRIEQEAQQVEQERAKAESVNKRLRKQLGDYRVPEVLDYIHEKMQQEELERNIRAWERKVEIAELSLKTQRRSRKQLKAANEM
;
A
#
# COMPACT_ATOMS: atom_id res chain seq x y z
N MET A 1 -15.30 -91.85 56.07
CA MET A 1 -14.53 -91.78 57.33
C MET A 1 -13.96 -90.38 57.43
N ALA A 2 -14.03 -89.80 58.64
CA ALA A 2 -13.71 -88.41 59.04
C ALA A 2 -14.69 -87.36 58.49
N GLU A 3 -15.77 -86.96 59.19
CA GLU A 3 -15.89 -86.25 60.49
C GLU A 3 -15.22 -84.85 60.51
N THR A 4 -16.10 -83.84 60.69
CA THR A 4 -15.96 -82.60 61.52
C THR A 4 -14.73 -81.70 61.25
N ASP A 5 -14.86 -80.41 60.92
CA ASP A 5 -15.46 -79.36 61.75
C ASP A 5 -15.98 -78.18 60.91
N ALA A 6 -17.25 -77.82 61.14
CA ALA A 6 -17.81 -76.54 60.73
C ALA A 6 -17.63 -75.56 61.89
N GLU A 7 -16.65 -74.66 61.79
CA GLU A 7 -16.55 -73.51 62.69
C GLU A 7 -17.68 -72.52 62.41
N SER A 8 -18.65 -72.55 63.32
CA SER A 8 -19.75 -71.61 63.49
C SER A 8 -19.20 -70.22 63.80
N VAL A 9 -19.10 -69.35 62.79
CA VAL A 9 -19.01 -67.90 63.00
C VAL A 9 -20.43 -67.39 63.21
N ARG A 10 -20.74 -67.11 64.47
CA ARG A 10 -21.97 -66.45 64.90
C ARG A 10 -22.05 -65.06 64.27
N THR A 11 -22.87 -64.90 63.25
CA THR A 11 -23.44 -63.59 62.91
C THR A 11 -24.61 -63.36 63.85
N GLU A 12 -24.44 -62.43 64.79
CA GLU A 12 -25.52 -61.90 65.60
C GLU A 12 -26.61 -61.34 64.67
N SER A 13 -27.70 -62.09 64.57
CA SER A 13 -28.95 -61.68 63.96
C SER A 13 -29.53 -60.52 64.75
N GLN A 14 -29.30 -59.29 64.30
CA GLN A 14 -30.20 -58.19 64.65
C GLN A 14 -31.51 -58.43 63.90
N GLY A 15 -32.57 -58.60 64.67
CA GLY A 15 -33.91 -58.88 64.18
C GLY A 15 -34.39 -57.84 63.18
N GLY A 16 -34.78 -58.33 62.02
CA GLY A 16 -35.66 -57.66 61.08
C GLY A 16 -36.67 -58.70 60.64
N ASP A 17 -37.95 -58.41 60.88
CA ASP A 17 -39.07 -59.30 60.61
C ASP A 17 -39.03 -59.86 59.19
N ILE A 18 -39.14 -61.19 59.05
CA ILE A 18 -39.49 -61.82 57.77
C ILE A 18 -40.96 -61.46 57.53
N LEU A 19 -41.20 -60.32 56.89
CA LEU A 19 -42.53 -59.88 56.48
C LEU A 19 -43.13 -60.92 55.53
N CYS A 20 -44.21 -61.54 55.98
CA CYS A 20 -44.89 -62.60 55.26
C CYS A 20 -45.58 -61.99 54.02
N LEU A 21 -45.11 -62.31 52.81
CA LEU A 21 -45.67 -61.84 51.53
C LEU A 21 -47.18 -62.13 51.36
N ALA A 22 -47.75 -63.00 52.21
CA ALA A 22 -49.15 -63.37 52.22
C ALA A 22 -50.10 -62.30 52.81
N GLU A 23 -49.58 -61.26 53.46
CA GLU A 23 -50.40 -60.25 54.18
C GLU A 23 -50.58 -58.94 53.41
N PHE A 24 -49.94 -58.78 52.26
CA PHE A 24 -50.00 -57.54 51.48
C PHE A 24 -51.10 -57.57 50.42
N ASN A 25 -51.87 -56.48 50.32
CA ASN A 25 -52.77 -56.26 49.20
C ASN A 25 -51.99 -56.05 47.89
N VAL A 26 -52.61 -56.34 46.74
CA VAL A 26 -51.96 -56.26 45.41
C VAL A 26 -51.31 -54.90 45.16
N GLU A 27 -51.95 -53.80 45.58
CA GLU A 27 -51.38 -52.45 45.47
C GLU A 27 -50.11 -52.26 46.32
N GLN A 28 -50.08 -52.81 47.54
CA GLN A 28 -48.92 -52.72 48.43
C GLN A 28 -47.75 -53.58 47.91
N LEU A 29 -48.05 -54.73 47.29
CA LEU A 29 -47.03 -55.55 46.61
C LEU A 29 -46.46 -54.84 45.39
N LEU A 30 -47.28 -54.13 44.61
CA LEU A 30 -46.81 -53.33 43.47
C LEU A 30 -45.89 -52.19 43.92
N GLU A 31 -46.27 -51.49 44.99
CA GLU A 31 -45.45 -50.41 45.56
C GLU A 31 -44.13 -50.93 46.11
N LEU A 32 -44.14 -52.03 46.88
CA LEU A 32 -42.93 -52.68 47.38
C LEU A 32 -42.02 -53.16 46.24
N THR A 33 -42.60 -53.78 45.20
CA THR A 33 -41.85 -54.23 44.03
C THR A 33 -41.23 -53.06 43.28
N GLN A 34 -41.94 -51.94 43.15
CA GLN A 34 -41.41 -50.72 42.54
C GLN A 34 -40.27 -50.13 43.37
N ASN A 35 -40.41 -50.08 44.70
CA ASN A 35 -39.39 -49.57 45.60
C ASN A 35 -38.11 -50.41 45.54
N VAL A 36 -38.23 -51.74 45.64
CA VAL A 36 -37.09 -52.67 45.50
C VAL A 36 -36.46 -52.56 44.10
N SER A 37 -37.27 -52.41 43.05
CA SER A 37 -36.76 -52.19 41.69
C SER A 37 -35.96 -50.89 41.57
N ASN A 38 -36.44 -49.80 42.19
CA ASN A 38 -35.75 -48.51 42.20
C ASN A 38 -34.42 -48.61 42.96
N GLU A 39 -34.40 -49.27 44.13
CA GLU A 39 -33.18 -49.51 44.91
C GLU A 39 -32.18 -50.38 44.14
N LEU A 40 -32.63 -51.46 43.51
CA LEU A 40 -31.79 -52.29 42.65
C LEU A 40 -31.24 -51.50 41.45
N SER A 41 -32.02 -50.58 40.88
CA SER A 41 -31.56 -49.72 39.80
C SER A 41 -30.49 -48.73 40.27
N ALA A 42 -30.66 -48.15 41.45
CA ALA A 42 -29.67 -47.24 42.05
C ALA A 42 -28.35 -47.99 42.34
N LEU A 43 -28.44 -49.18 42.94
CA LEU A 43 -27.26 -49.99 43.25
C LEU A 43 -26.54 -50.49 41.97
N LYS A 44 -27.29 -50.80 40.91
CA LYS A 44 -26.72 -51.12 39.60
C LYS A 44 -25.97 -49.93 39.00
N ALA A 45 -26.56 -48.74 39.03
CA ALA A 45 -25.92 -47.52 38.54
C ALA A 45 -24.63 -47.20 39.32
N GLU A 46 -24.66 -47.36 40.64
CA GLU A 46 -23.48 -47.21 41.49
C GLU A 46 -22.39 -48.24 41.15
N THR A 47 -22.78 -49.51 40.97
CA THR A 47 -21.84 -50.58 40.58
C THR A 47 -21.22 -50.32 39.21
N GLU A 48 -22.01 -49.83 38.26
CA GLU A 48 -21.56 -49.50 36.91
C GLU A 48 -20.59 -48.30 36.92
N MET A 49 -20.89 -47.25 37.71
CA MET A 49 -19.98 -46.13 37.94
C MET A 49 -18.62 -46.60 38.46
N PHE A 50 -18.62 -47.49 39.45
CA PHE A 50 -17.38 -48.07 39.97
C PHE A 50 -16.68 -48.96 38.96
N ASP A 51 -17.39 -49.79 38.20
CA ASP A 51 -16.78 -50.63 37.15
C ASP A 51 -16.15 -49.78 36.03
N LYS A 52 -16.82 -48.70 35.59
CA LYS A 52 -16.26 -47.70 34.67
C LYS A 52 -14.99 -47.08 35.22
N PHE A 53 -14.96 -46.76 36.52
CA PHE A 53 -13.78 -46.24 37.19
C PHE A 53 -12.63 -47.27 37.21
N TYR A 54 -12.91 -48.51 37.62
CA TYR A 54 -11.92 -49.59 37.66
C TYR A 54 -11.32 -49.89 36.28
N LYS A 55 -12.13 -49.89 35.22
CA LYS A 55 -11.66 -50.10 33.84
C LYS A 55 -10.78 -48.96 33.31
N ARG A 56 -10.92 -47.75 33.86
CA ARG A 56 -10.17 -46.55 33.46
C ARG A 56 -8.89 -46.33 34.27
N LEU A 57 -8.71 -47.02 35.40
CA LEU A 57 -7.50 -46.94 36.23
C LEU A 57 -6.31 -47.57 35.51
N ASP A 58 -5.36 -46.73 35.07
CA ASP A 58 -4.07 -47.18 34.56
C ASP A 58 -3.17 -47.59 35.74
N PRO A 59 -2.40 -48.71 35.69
CA PRO A 59 -1.61 -49.20 36.83
C PRO A 59 -0.55 -48.21 37.35
N LYS A 60 -0.29 -47.12 36.63
CA LYS A 60 0.69 -46.09 36.99
C LYS A 60 0.17 -45.00 37.94
N ASP A 61 -1.16 -44.84 38.07
CA ASP A 61 -1.75 -43.78 38.90
C ASP A 61 -1.89 -44.17 40.39
N VAL A 62 -1.48 -45.38 40.77
CA VAL A 62 -1.56 -45.90 42.16
C VAL A 62 -0.24 -45.72 42.94
N SER A 63 0.77 -45.08 42.35
CA SER A 63 2.02 -44.74 43.07
C SER A 63 1.85 -43.45 43.87
N PRO A 64 2.00 -43.43 45.20
CA PRO A 64 1.89 -42.21 45.98
C PRO A 64 3.06 -41.27 45.66
N VAL A 65 2.76 -40.10 45.11
CA VAL A 65 3.71 -39.00 44.93
C VAL A 65 4.16 -38.51 46.32
N ALA A 66 5.42 -38.74 46.65
CA ALA A 66 6.07 -38.13 47.82
C ALA A 66 6.27 -36.64 47.55
N VAL A 67 5.53 -35.80 48.27
CA VAL A 67 5.74 -34.34 48.27
C VAL A 67 6.87 -34.06 49.26
N SER A 68 8.07 -33.77 48.76
CA SER A 68 9.17 -33.19 49.54
C SER A 68 9.06 -31.67 49.49
N GLU A 69 8.95 -31.02 50.64
CA GLU A 69 9.40 -29.63 50.81
C GLU A 69 9.81 -29.33 52.27
N VAL A 70 11.05 -28.83 52.39
CA VAL A 70 11.66 -27.95 53.42
C VAL A 70 12.01 -28.49 54.82
N GLY A 71 13.33 -28.73 55.02
CA GLY A 71 14.12 -28.11 56.09
C GLY A 71 14.35 -28.88 57.40
N ALA A 72 15.45 -29.62 57.52
CA ALA A 72 16.05 -29.95 58.81
C ALA A 72 17.58 -30.07 58.74
N SER A 73 18.25 -29.20 59.48
CA SER A 73 19.69 -29.16 59.76
C SER A 73 20.14 -30.35 60.61
N ALA A 74 21.32 -30.87 60.28
CA ALA A 74 22.00 -31.93 61.01
C ALA A 74 22.65 -31.41 62.30
N LEU A 75 22.39 -32.07 63.44
CA LEU A 75 23.36 -32.29 64.52
C LEU A 75 23.02 -33.59 65.30
N ASP A 76 24.05 -34.43 65.43
CA ASP A 76 24.39 -35.39 66.47
C ASP A 76 23.52 -36.63 66.81
N PHE A 77 23.95 -37.72 66.17
CA PHE A 77 24.38 -39.00 66.74
C PHE A 77 24.03 -39.39 68.20
N ASN A 78 23.31 -40.51 68.27
CA ASN A 78 23.38 -41.61 69.25
C ASN A 78 23.10 -41.34 70.74
N GLN A 79 22.00 -41.93 71.24
CA GLN A 79 22.09 -43.13 72.08
C GLN A 79 20.75 -43.82 72.39
N MET A 80 20.80 -45.15 72.26
CA MET A 80 20.14 -46.17 73.08
C MET A 80 18.66 -46.61 72.85
N ARG A 81 18.60 -47.86 72.36
CA ARG A 81 17.86 -49.02 72.87
C ARG A 81 16.33 -49.08 72.67
N SER A 82 16.01 -49.85 71.62
CA SER A 82 15.21 -51.09 71.68
C SER A 82 13.80 -51.00 72.30
N ARG A 83 12.79 -51.12 71.43
CA ARG A 83 11.84 -52.24 71.53
C ARG A 83 11.08 -52.47 70.22
N ARG A 84 11.14 -53.73 69.80
CA ARG A 84 10.45 -54.38 68.68
C ARG A 84 8.99 -53.94 68.53
N ARG A 85 8.55 -53.67 67.29
CA ARG A 85 7.30 -54.26 66.78
C ARG A 85 7.27 -54.34 65.26
N SER A 86 7.12 -55.58 64.82
CA SER A 86 7.00 -56.01 63.44
C SER A 86 5.59 -55.74 62.92
N LYS A 87 5.52 -55.05 61.76
CA LYS A 87 4.57 -55.20 60.66
C LYS A 87 3.27 -55.98 60.93
N SER A 88 2.13 -55.28 60.82
CA SER A 88 0.96 -55.80 60.10
C SER A 88 0.95 -55.15 58.71
N ARG A 89 1.15 -55.98 57.68
CA ARG A 89 1.12 -55.59 56.26
C ARG A 89 -0.30 -55.60 55.68
N SER A 90 -1.33 -55.85 56.49
CA SER A 90 -2.73 -55.97 56.04
C SER A 90 -3.48 -54.64 56.03
N THR A 91 -3.20 -53.73 56.95
CA THR A 91 -3.95 -52.45 57.10
C THR A 91 -3.59 -51.41 56.03
N ILE A 92 -2.46 -51.59 55.35
CA ILE A 92 -2.04 -50.71 54.25
C ILE A 92 -2.80 -51.06 52.97
N SER A 93 -3.14 -52.34 52.76
CA SER A 93 -3.88 -52.79 51.57
C SER A 93 -5.34 -52.31 51.57
N GLU A 94 -5.99 -52.31 52.74
CA GLU A 94 -7.35 -51.75 52.90
C GLU A 94 -7.39 -50.24 52.69
N ARG A 95 -6.36 -49.51 53.15
CA ARG A 95 -6.25 -48.07 52.96
C ARG A 95 -5.94 -47.67 51.51
N LEU A 96 -5.48 -48.61 50.69
CA LEU A 96 -5.25 -48.45 49.25
C LEU A 96 -6.48 -48.83 48.41
N LEU A 97 -7.49 -49.49 48.99
CA LEU A 97 -8.73 -49.90 48.31
C LEU A 97 -9.88 -48.90 48.48
N GLY A 98 -9.83 -48.05 49.52
CA GLY A 98 -10.84 -47.03 49.76
C GLY A 98 -10.57 -45.75 48.99
N LEU A 99 -11.49 -45.36 48.09
CA LEU A 99 -11.43 -44.05 47.43
C LEU A 99 -11.52 -42.92 48.46
N ASN A 100 -10.62 -41.95 48.37
CA ASN A 100 -10.68 -40.73 49.17
C ASN A 100 -11.95 -39.93 48.81
N ILE A 101 -12.46 -39.11 49.73
CA ILE A 101 -13.67 -38.29 49.51
C ILE A 101 -13.53 -37.45 48.24
N ASN A 102 -12.35 -36.87 47.99
CA ASN A 102 -12.07 -36.11 46.77
C ASN A 102 -12.16 -36.98 45.50
N GLN A 103 -11.63 -38.21 45.52
CA GLN A 103 -11.70 -39.14 44.40
C GLN A 103 -13.15 -39.62 44.15
N LYS A 104 -13.94 -39.81 45.22
CA LYS A 104 -15.37 -40.13 45.12
C LYS A 104 -16.16 -38.97 44.51
N LEU A 105 -15.89 -37.74 44.94
CA LEU A 105 -16.53 -36.55 44.38
C LEU A 105 -16.17 -36.35 42.91
N GLU A 106 -14.90 -36.51 42.54
CA GLU A 106 -14.46 -36.44 41.15
C GLU A 106 -15.11 -37.51 40.27
N LEU A 107 -15.20 -38.76 40.79
CA LEU A 107 -15.89 -39.84 40.09
C LEU A 107 -17.37 -39.54 39.87
N VAL A 108 -18.08 -39.09 40.90
CA VAL A 108 -19.51 -38.75 40.81
C VAL A 108 -19.73 -37.56 39.86
N GLN A 109 -18.87 -36.54 39.90
CA GLN A 109 -18.94 -35.40 38.99
C GLN A 109 -18.74 -35.84 37.54
N ARG A 110 -17.75 -36.70 37.29
CA ARG A 110 -17.49 -37.22 35.97
C ARG A 110 -18.61 -38.11 35.44
N GLU A 111 -19.14 -39.01 36.26
CA GLU A 111 -20.28 -39.85 35.85
C GLU A 111 -21.53 -39.00 35.59
N LEU A 112 -21.74 -37.94 36.36
CA LEU A 112 -22.81 -36.97 36.12
C LEU A 112 -22.62 -36.23 34.79
N GLU A 113 -21.40 -35.83 34.44
CA GLU A 113 -21.09 -35.22 33.14
C GLU A 113 -21.26 -36.20 31.97
N ASP A 114 -20.77 -37.44 32.13
CA ASP A 114 -20.92 -38.53 31.16
C ASP A 114 -22.42 -38.83 30.93
N SER A 115 -23.21 -38.98 31.99
CA SER A 115 -24.66 -39.20 31.94
C SER A 115 -25.42 -38.03 31.29
N LYS A 116 -25.04 -36.79 31.60
CA LYS A 116 -25.60 -35.59 30.95
C LYS A 116 -25.24 -35.53 29.46
N ALA A 117 -24.05 -35.98 29.08
CA ALA A 117 -23.65 -36.05 27.68
C ALA A 117 -24.41 -37.15 26.94
N GLU A 118 -24.61 -38.32 27.56
CA GLU A 118 -25.44 -39.41 27.03
C GLU A 118 -26.89 -38.99 26.83
N ALA A 119 -27.53 -38.40 27.84
CA ALA A 119 -28.90 -37.90 27.74
C ALA A 119 -29.06 -36.86 26.61
N ARG A 120 -28.07 -35.98 26.41
CA ARG A 120 -28.07 -35.03 25.28
C ARG A 120 -27.97 -35.73 23.92
N ARG A 121 -27.10 -36.73 23.78
CA ARG A 121 -26.97 -37.51 22.54
C ARG A 121 -28.25 -38.27 22.21
N GLU A 122 -28.89 -38.86 23.22
CA GLU A 122 -30.16 -39.57 23.05
C GLU A 122 -31.30 -38.61 22.66
N ALA A 123 -31.38 -37.43 23.29
CA ALA A 123 -32.34 -36.40 22.93
C ALA A 123 -32.15 -35.94 21.48
N GLU A 124 -30.91 -35.64 21.06
CA GLU A 124 -30.61 -35.28 19.68
C GLU A 124 -30.96 -36.40 18.68
N HIS A 125 -30.77 -37.65 19.07
CA HIS A 125 -31.12 -38.80 18.24
C HIS A 125 -32.64 -38.95 18.11
N ALA A 126 -33.38 -38.82 19.22
CA ALA A 126 -34.83 -38.82 19.23
C ALA A 126 -35.41 -37.69 18.38
N ASP A 127 -34.86 -36.47 18.48
CA ASP A 127 -35.27 -35.33 17.67
C ASP A 127 -35.07 -35.57 16.18
N ARG A 128 -33.94 -36.18 15.77
CA ARG A 128 -33.71 -36.56 14.37
C ARG A 128 -34.74 -37.57 13.87
N ILE A 129 -35.10 -38.55 14.68
CA ILE A 129 -36.14 -39.53 14.35
C ILE A 129 -37.51 -38.84 14.21
N LEU A 130 -37.87 -37.98 15.16
CA LEU A 130 -39.13 -37.24 15.13
C LEU A 130 -39.24 -36.34 13.90
N GLN A 131 -38.16 -35.63 13.55
CA GLN A 131 -38.10 -34.83 12.32
C GLN A 131 -38.28 -35.71 11.07
N GLY A 132 -37.72 -36.92 11.06
CA GLY A 132 -37.91 -37.89 9.97
C GLY A 132 -39.36 -38.35 9.84
N PHE A 133 -40.03 -38.66 10.96
CA PHE A 133 -41.45 -39.02 10.96
C PHE A 133 -42.34 -37.85 10.54
N GLN A 134 -42.07 -36.64 11.02
CA GLN A 134 -42.77 -35.42 10.61
C GLN A 134 -42.66 -35.20 9.09
N ALA A 135 -41.45 -35.27 8.53
CA ALA A 135 -41.24 -35.14 7.09
C ALA A 135 -42.00 -36.22 6.28
N THR A 136 -42.04 -37.46 6.78
CA THR A 136 -42.77 -38.55 6.13
C THR A 136 -44.28 -38.33 6.18
N MET A 137 -44.80 -37.84 7.30
CA MET A 137 -46.22 -37.50 7.44
C MET A 137 -46.62 -36.36 6.49
N GLU A 138 -45.84 -35.28 6.45
CA GLU A 138 -46.07 -34.15 5.55
C GLU A 138 -46.05 -34.59 4.07
N GLU A 139 -45.10 -35.44 3.68
CA GLU A 139 -45.05 -36.01 2.33
C GLU A 139 -46.32 -36.82 2.02
N ALA A 140 -46.76 -37.68 2.96
CA ALA A 140 -47.95 -38.50 2.80
C ALA A 140 -49.23 -37.65 2.67
N GLU A 141 -49.35 -36.57 3.44
CA GLU A 141 -50.46 -35.62 3.36
C GLU A 141 -50.49 -34.90 2.01
N ILE A 142 -49.34 -34.38 1.56
CA ILE A 142 -49.19 -33.74 0.24
C ILE A 142 -49.61 -34.74 -0.84
N ARG A 143 -49.05 -35.95 -0.83
CA ARG A 143 -49.34 -37.00 -1.81
C ARG A 143 -50.81 -37.40 -1.81
N SER A 144 -51.43 -37.53 -0.64
CA SER A 144 -52.86 -37.81 -0.51
C SER A 144 -53.71 -36.72 -1.15
N SER A 145 -53.37 -35.44 -0.91
CA SER A 145 -54.04 -34.30 -1.52
C SER A 145 -53.88 -34.26 -3.04
N GLU A 146 -52.68 -34.59 -3.55
CA GLU A 146 -52.38 -34.66 -4.98
C GLU A 146 -53.12 -35.79 -5.67
N ILE A 147 -53.20 -36.98 -5.06
CA ILE A 147 -53.97 -38.11 -5.60
C ILE A 147 -55.45 -37.76 -5.68
N LYS A 148 -56.02 -37.12 -4.65
CA LYS A 148 -57.41 -36.67 -4.66
C LYS A 148 -57.68 -35.68 -5.79
N LYS A 149 -56.79 -34.69 -5.98
CA LYS A 149 -56.86 -33.73 -7.10
C LYS A 149 -56.74 -34.43 -8.45
N ALA A 150 -55.76 -35.31 -8.62
CA ALA A 150 -55.53 -36.06 -9.85
C ALA A 150 -56.74 -36.93 -10.22
N ARG A 151 -57.37 -37.60 -9.23
CA ARG A 151 -58.61 -38.37 -9.43
C ARG A 151 -59.75 -37.48 -9.92
N TYR A 152 -59.97 -36.33 -9.29
CA TYR A 152 -61.00 -35.38 -9.70
C TYR A 152 -60.76 -34.84 -11.12
N GLU A 153 -59.53 -34.43 -11.42
CA GLU A 153 -59.15 -33.94 -12.75
C GLU A 153 -59.32 -35.02 -13.82
N LEU A 154 -58.94 -36.27 -13.53
CA LEU A 154 -59.15 -37.41 -14.42
C LEU A 154 -60.64 -37.63 -14.70
N GLU A 155 -61.49 -37.65 -13.68
CA GLU A 155 -62.94 -37.79 -13.83
C GLU A 155 -63.57 -36.62 -14.59
N ARG A 156 -63.08 -35.39 -14.38
CA ARG A 156 -63.55 -34.19 -15.09
C ARG A 156 -63.14 -34.21 -16.56
N ASP A 157 -61.88 -34.48 -16.84
CA ASP A 157 -61.28 -34.30 -18.17
C ASP A 157 -61.56 -35.53 -19.06
N ILE A 158 -61.57 -36.73 -18.48
CA ILE A 158 -61.82 -38.00 -19.18
C ILE A 158 -63.24 -38.52 -18.94
N GLY A 159 -63.73 -38.50 -17.70
CA GLY A 159 -64.91 -39.25 -17.24
C GLY A 159 -66.29 -38.82 -17.78
N LYS A 160 -66.40 -37.72 -18.53
CA LYS A 160 -67.64 -37.33 -19.21
C LYS A 160 -67.56 -37.57 -20.71
N GLY A 161 -67.81 -38.79 -21.16
CA GLY A 161 -68.29 -39.07 -22.51
C GLY A 161 -69.80 -38.79 -22.59
N ARG A 162 -70.31 -38.25 -23.71
CA ARG A 162 -71.77 -38.20 -23.95
C ARG A 162 -72.30 -39.63 -23.91
N LYS A 163 -73.49 -39.85 -23.32
CA LYS A 163 -74.13 -41.18 -23.26
C LYS A 163 -74.07 -41.86 -24.64
N GLY A 164 -73.24 -42.89 -24.75
CA GLY A 164 -73.06 -43.70 -25.97
C GLY A 164 -71.71 -43.55 -26.69
N GLU A 165 -70.91 -42.51 -26.40
CA GLU A 165 -69.59 -42.30 -27.01
C GLU A 165 -68.51 -42.60 -25.96
N GLY A 166 -67.86 -43.76 -26.09
CA GLY A 166 -66.79 -44.18 -25.18
C GLY A 166 -65.61 -43.21 -25.21
N VAL A 167 -64.83 -43.18 -24.13
CA VAL A 167 -63.59 -42.41 -24.09
C VAL A 167 -62.67 -42.88 -25.21
N THR A 168 -62.29 -41.99 -26.14
CA THR A 168 -61.37 -42.32 -27.22
C THR A 168 -59.94 -42.48 -26.68
N ALA A 169 -59.20 -43.44 -27.23
CA ALA A 169 -57.81 -43.68 -26.84
C ALA A 169 -56.93 -42.42 -27.01
N GLU A 170 -57.16 -41.63 -28.05
CA GLU A 170 -56.46 -40.36 -28.30
C GLU A 170 -56.65 -39.33 -27.18
N LYS A 171 -57.83 -39.28 -26.56
CA LYS A 171 -58.13 -38.37 -25.45
C LYS A 171 -57.35 -38.77 -24.19
N ILE A 172 -57.22 -40.06 -23.94
CA ILE A 172 -56.41 -40.60 -22.83
C ILE A 172 -54.93 -40.32 -23.07
N LEU A 173 -54.43 -40.55 -24.29
CA LEU A 173 -53.04 -40.28 -24.66
C LEU A 173 -52.69 -38.81 -24.48
N ARG A 174 -53.53 -37.89 -24.99
CA ARG A 174 -53.30 -36.45 -24.82
C ARG A 174 -53.27 -36.02 -23.36
N TYR A 175 -54.19 -36.55 -22.53
CA TYR A 175 -54.20 -36.29 -21.10
C TYR A 175 -52.91 -36.81 -20.41
N MET A 176 -52.48 -38.02 -20.74
CA MET A 176 -51.24 -38.59 -20.19
C MET A 176 -50.01 -37.78 -20.60
N GLU A 177 -49.90 -37.37 -21.86
CA GLU A 177 -48.81 -36.51 -22.35
C GLU A 177 -48.77 -35.17 -21.63
N GLU A 178 -49.93 -34.53 -21.43
CA GLU A 178 -50.02 -33.26 -20.71
C GLU A 178 -49.62 -33.41 -19.23
N LYS A 179 -50.02 -34.50 -18.56
CA LYS A 179 -49.60 -34.80 -17.19
C LYS A 179 -48.12 -35.13 -17.08
N LEU A 180 -47.53 -35.83 -18.06
CA LEU A 180 -46.10 -36.08 -18.11
C LEU A 180 -45.31 -34.77 -18.24
N ARG A 181 -45.70 -33.89 -19.18
CA ARG A 181 -45.08 -32.55 -19.33
C ARG A 181 -45.20 -31.70 -18.07
N ALA A 182 -46.35 -31.73 -17.41
CA ALA A 182 -46.55 -31.02 -16.14
C ALA A 182 -45.66 -31.57 -15.02
N ARG A 183 -45.47 -32.90 -14.95
CA ARG A 183 -44.53 -33.54 -14.01
C ARG A 183 -43.08 -33.17 -14.30
N ASP A 184 -42.64 -33.18 -15.56
CA ASP A 184 -41.29 -32.77 -15.94
C ASP A 184 -41.02 -31.31 -15.52
N SER A 185 -41.98 -30.42 -15.77
CA SER A 185 -41.91 -29.02 -15.33
C SER A 185 -41.83 -28.87 -13.81
N LEU A 186 -42.50 -29.75 -13.05
CA LEU A 186 -42.42 -29.76 -11.59
C LEU A 186 -41.06 -30.28 -11.10
N VAL A 187 -40.52 -31.33 -11.73
CA VAL A 187 -39.19 -31.88 -11.42
C VAL A 187 -38.13 -30.79 -11.56
N ASP A 188 -38.14 -30.02 -12.66
CA ASP A 188 -37.16 -28.95 -12.86
C ASP A 188 -37.30 -27.83 -11.83
N LYS A 189 -38.54 -27.45 -11.47
CA LYS A 189 -38.79 -26.49 -10.38
C LYS A 189 -38.25 -26.99 -9.03
N LEU A 190 -38.49 -28.26 -8.70
CA LEU A 190 -38.01 -28.86 -7.45
C LEU A 190 -36.49 -28.96 -7.42
N ARG A 191 -35.84 -29.31 -8.55
CA ARG A 191 -34.38 -29.32 -8.69
C ARG A 191 -33.77 -27.95 -8.43
N LEU A 192 -34.32 -26.89 -9.02
CA LEU A 192 -33.87 -25.52 -8.80
C LEU A 192 -34.03 -25.09 -7.33
N LYS A 193 -35.20 -25.38 -6.72
CA LYS A 193 -35.43 -25.10 -5.29
C LYS A 193 -34.44 -25.86 -4.40
N ASN A 194 -34.18 -27.13 -4.68
CA ASN A 194 -33.22 -27.94 -3.92
C ASN A 194 -31.79 -27.36 -4.01
N ALA A 195 -31.37 -26.93 -5.21
CA ALA A 195 -30.09 -26.26 -5.41
C ALA A 195 -30.00 -24.94 -4.62
N ALA A 196 -31.05 -24.11 -4.66
CA ALA A 196 -31.10 -22.86 -3.91
C ALA A 196 -31.02 -23.08 -2.39
N LEU A 197 -31.80 -24.04 -1.86
CA LEU A 197 -31.77 -24.38 -0.43
C LEU A 197 -30.42 -24.94 0.01
N LYS A 198 -29.73 -25.72 -0.84
CA LYS A 198 -28.35 -26.18 -0.58
C LYS A 198 -27.37 -25.02 -0.45
N VAL A 199 -27.46 -24.01 -1.31
CA VAL A 199 -26.62 -22.80 -1.22
C VAL A 199 -26.93 -22.02 0.05
N GLN A 200 -28.22 -21.83 0.37
CA GLN A 200 -28.64 -21.13 1.58
C GLN A 200 -28.16 -21.84 2.86
N LYS A 201 -28.29 -23.18 2.91
CA LYS A 201 -27.75 -24.00 4.02
C LYS A 201 -26.25 -23.78 4.19
N LYS A 202 -25.46 -23.85 3.10
CA LYS A 202 -24.01 -23.61 3.16
C LYS A 202 -23.68 -22.21 3.67
N LYS A 203 -24.42 -21.19 3.20
CA LYS A 203 -24.24 -19.80 3.65
C LYS A 203 -24.50 -19.65 5.15
N LEU A 204 -25.61 -20.21 5.66
CA LEU A 204 -25.95 -20.17 7.08
C LEU A 204 -24.93 -20.92 7.94
N GLN A 205 -24.46 -22.09 7.49
CA GLN A 205 -23.40 -22.83 8.18
C GLN A 205 -22.09 -22.04 8.24
N MET A 206 -21.72 -21.34 7.17
CA MET A 206 -20.53 -20.48 7.17
C MET A 206 -20.69 -19.28 8.12
N GLN A 207 -21.87 -18.66 8.16
CA GLN A 207 -22.17 -17.58 9.10
C GLN A 207 -22.14 -18.06 10.56
N LEU A 208 -22.63 -19.28 10.83
CA LEU A 208 -22.56 -19.89 12.16
C LEU A 208 -21.11 -20.09 12.58
N LYS A 209 -20.28 -20.70 11.72
CA LYS A 209 -18.84 -20.86 11.98
C LYS A 209 -18.13 -19.53 12.23
N GLN A 210 -18.39 -18.52 11.39
CA GLN A 210 -17.84 -17.18 11.60
C GLN A 210 -18.26 -16.60 12.96
N LYS A 211 -19.50 -16.83 13.41
CA LYS A 211 -19.95 -16.36 14.72
C LYS A 211 -19.36 -17.15 15.89
N GLU A 212 -19.15 -18.45 15.72
CA GLU A 212 -18.46 -19.30 16.71
C GLU A 212 -17.00 -18.86 16.85
N GLU A 213 -16.29 -18.68 15.72
CA GLU A 213 -14.90 -18.18 15.68
C GLU A 213 -14.77 -16.74 16.22
N MET A 214 -15.73 -15.86 15.93
CA MET A 214 -15.76 -14.49 16.47
C MET A 214 -16.17 -14.44 17.95
N GLY A 215 -16.88 -15.46 18.44
CA GLY A 215 -17.31 -15.57 19.84
C GLY A 215 -16.21 -16.08 20.77
N GLU A 216 -15.18 -16.74 20.24
CA GLU A 216 -14.06 -17.29 21.01
C GLU A 216 -12.77 -16.42 20.99
N VAL A 217 -12.69 -15.34 20.17
CA VAL A 217 -11.40 -14.64 19.91
C VAL A 217 -11.38 -13.14 20.21
N LEU A 218 -12.51 -12.50 20.55
CA LEU A 218 -12.51 -11.07 20.89
C LEU A 218 -12.78 -10.88 22.38
N GLU A 219 -11.72 -10.87 23.16
CA GLU A 219 -11.80 -10.42 24.55
C GLU A 219 -11.95 -8.89 24.59
N GLU A 220 -12.55 -8.36 25.66
CA GLU A 220 -12.64 -6.91 25.86
C GLU A 220 -11.24 -6.25 25.81
N VAL A 221 -10.21 -6.99 26.21
CA VAL A 221 -8.80 -6.61 26.12
C VAL A 221 -8.36 -6.34 24.68
N ASP A 222 -8.79 -7.14 23.70
CA ASP A 222 -8.45 -6.93 22.29
C ASP A 222 -9.07 -5.64 21.74
N PHE A 223 -10.29 -5.34 22.17
CA PHE A 223 -10.95 -4.09 21.79
C PHE A 223 -10.28 -2.87 22.43
N GLN A 224 -9.83 -2.99 23.68
CA GLN A 224 -9.04 -1.95 24.34
C GLN A 224 -7.67 -1.79 23.68
N GLN A 225 -7.00 -2.88 23.33
CA GLN A 225 -5.73 -2.87 22.61
C GLN A 225 -5.87 -2.16 21.26
N LEU A 226 -6.91 -2.49 20.47
CA LEU A 226 -7.16 -1.84 19.20
C LEU A 226 -7.42 -0.32 19.35
N LYS A 227 -8.12 0.09 20.42
CA LYS A 227 -8.30 1.52 20.72
C LYS A 227 -6.98 2.22 21.04
N ILE A 228 -6.11 1.57 21.82
CA ILE A 228 -4.78 2.12 22.16
C ILE A 228 -3.94 2.24 20.90
N GLU A 229 -3.90 1.20 20.06
CA GLU A 229 -3.14 1.21 18.81
C GLU A 229 -3.65 2.28 17.84
N ASN A 230 -4.97 2.46 17.74
CA ASN A 230 -5.56 3.50 16.92
C ASN A 230 -5.18 4.91 17.42
N ALA A 231 -5.28 5.15 18.73
CA ALA A 231 -4.86 6.40 19.35
C ALA A 231 -3.37 6.70 19.10
N GLN A 232 -2.49 5.69 19.24
CA GLN A 232 -1.06 5.80 18.94
C GLN A 232 -0.77 6.04 17.45
N CYS A 233 -1.58 5.47 16.55
CA CYS A 233 -1.47 5.74 15.12
C CYS A 233 -1.87 7.18 14.80
N LEU A 234 -2.97 7.66 15.36
CA LEU A 234 -3.43 9.04 15.19
C LEU A 234 -2.39 10.05 15.69
N GLU A 235 -1.84 9.83 16.90
CA GLU A 235 -0.80 10.71 17.43
C GLU A 235 0.46 10.74 16.55
N ARG A 236 0.85 9.58 15.98
CA ARG A 236 1.96 9.53 15.01
C ARG A 236 1.63 10.27 13.72
N ILE A 237 0.41 10.15 13.21
CA ILE A 237 -0.05 10.88 12.03
C ILE A 237 0.00 12.39 12.29
N ASP A 238 -0.49 12.84 13.45
CA ASP A 238 -0.50 14.26 13.82
C ASP A 238 0.91 14.82 13.96
N LYS A 239 1.84 14.10 14.59
CA LYS A 239 3.26 14.47 14.64
C LYS A 239 3.85 14.62 13.24
N ARG A 240 3.64 13.62 12.37
CA ARG A 240 4.15 13.67 10.98
C ARG A 240 3.51 14.78 10.16
N ASN A 241 2.24 15.09 10.38
CA ASN A 241 1.56 16.21 9.75
C ASN A 241 2.13 17.56 10.23
N HIS A 242 2.45 17.67 11.52
CA HIS A 242 3.11 18.86 12.06
C HIS A 242 4.51 19.05 11.46
N ASP A 243 5.32 17.99 11.41
CA ASP A 243 6.65 18.01 10.78
C ASP A 243 6.56 18.40 9.30
N LEU A 244 5.59 17.83 8.57
CA LEU A 244 5.35 18.14 7.16
C LEU A 244 4.97 19.61 6.97
N LEU A 245 4.15 20.18 7.87
CA LEU A 245 3.77 21.58 7.83
C LEU A 245 4.98 22.49 8.07
N GLN A 246 5.82 22.20 9.06
CA GLN A 246 7.06 22.94 9.31
C GLN A 246 8.02 22.88 8.11
N LEU A 247 8.19 21.70 7.51
CA LEU A 247 9.00 21.53 6.30
C LEU A 247 8.44 22.32 5.11
N LYS A 248 7.11 22.38 4.94
CA LYS A 248 6.48 23.21 3.89
C LYS A 248 6.72 24.70 4.10
N LEU A 249 6.62 25.19 5.34
CA LEU A 249 6.86 26.60 5.67
C LEU A 249 8.32 26.97 5.38
N THR A 250 9.27 26.18 5.90
CA THR A 250 10.71 26.40 5.66
C THR A 250 11.09 26.27 4.18
N ALA A 251 10.50 25.32 3.44
CA ALA A 251 10.66 25.24 1.98
C ALA A 251 10.11 26.48 1.26
N GLY A 252 8.97 27.02 1.72
CA GLY A 252 8.41 28.27 1.20
C GLY A 252 9.32 29.47 1.44
N GLU A 253 9.81 29.64 2.67
CA GLU A 253 10.74 30.72 3.05
C GLU A 253 12.05 30.64 2.25
N THR A 254 12.66 29.46 2.17
CA THR A 254 13.89 29.25 1.39
C THR A 254 13.68 29.54 -0.09
N LEU A 255 12.52 29.20 -0.66
CA LEU A 255 12.18 29.51 -2.04
C LEU A 255 11.98 31.02 -2.26
N GLN A 256 11.39 31.74 -1.31
CA GLN A 256 11.31 33.20 -1.36
C GLN A 256 12.70 33.84 -1.34
N VAL A 257 13.58 33.39 -0.43
CA VAL A 257 14.97 33.87 -0.37
C VAL A 257 15.70 33.58 -1.68
N LEU A 258 15.58 32.36 -2.22
CA LEU A 258 16.18 31.99 -3.50
C LEU A 258 15.71 32.88 -4.65
N ASN A 259 14.41 33.14 -4.75
CA ASN A 259 13.87 34.03 -5.78
C ASN A 259 14.37 35.47 -5.62
N SER A 260 14.54 35.94 -4.39
CA SER A 260 15.12 37.27 -4.14
C SER A 260 16.56 37.36 -4.65
N TYR A 261 17.40 36.34 -4.41
CA TYR A 261 18.77 36.28 -4.91
C TYR A 261 18.82 36.11 -6.42
N LYS A 262 17.92 35.32 -7.00
CA LYS A 262 17.80 35.17 -8.46
C LYS A 262 17.49 36.51 -9.13
N LYS A 263 16.58 37.31 -8.55
CA LYS A 263 16.27 38.65 -9.05
C LYS A 263 17.49 39.58 -8.96
N LYS A 264 18.13 39.65 -7.79
CA LYS A 264 19.36 40.45 -7.61
C LYS A 264 20.45 40.07 -8.61
N LEU A 265 20.63 38.77 -8.88
CA LEU A 265 21.59 38.28 -9.86
C LEU A 265 21.22 38.71 -11.29
N GLN A 266 19.94 38.64 -11.65
CA GLN A 266 19.48 39.10 -12.96
C GLN A 266 19.70 40.61 -13.13
N ASP A 267 19.39 41.40 -12.11
CA ASP A 267 19.58 42.86 -12.11
C ASP A 267 21.07 43.20 -12.29
N THR A 268 21.96 42.60 -11.49
CA THR A 268 23.42 42.85 -11.60
C THR A 268 24.01 42.34 -12.91
N THR A 269 23.50 41.23 -13.44
CA THR A 269 23.93 40.72 -14.76
C THR A 269 23.50 41.68 -15.87
N ALA A 270 22.28 42.22 -15.80
CA ALA A 270 21.79 43.20 -16.77
C ALA A 270 22.64 44.49 -16.71
N GLU A 271 22.92 45.01 -15.52
CA GLU A 271 23.82 46.16 -15.32
C GLU A 271 25.21 45.90 -15.88
N SER A 272 25.80 44.72 -15.60
CA SER A 272 27.10 44.33 -16.14
C SER A 272 27.10 44.31 -17.67
N THR A 273 26.04 43.77 -18.29
CA THR A 273 25.94 43.75 -19.77
C THR A 273 25.79 45.16 -20.35
N ASN A 274 25.08 46.07 -19.67
CA ASN A 274 24.93 47.46 -20.08
C ASN A 274 26.26 48.22 -19.96
N LEU A 275 26.96 48.07 -18.83
CA LEU A 275 28.28 48.66 -18.63
C LEU A 275 29.29 48.15 -19.67
N THR A 276 29.23 46.87 -20.03
CA THR A 276 30.08 46.30 -21.08
C THR A 276 29.83 46.97 -22.44
N LYS A 277 28.57 47.24 -22.79
CA LYS A 277 28.19 47.98 -24.01
C LYS A 277 28.63 49.45 -23.95
N GLU A 278 28.51 50.10 -22.80
CA GLU A 278 29.00 51.48 -22.63
C GLU A 278 30.52 51.56 -22.77
N ILE A 279 31.25 50.60 -22.20
CA ILE A 279 32.71 50.52 -22.32
C ILE A 279 33.09 50.32 -23.79
N SER A 280 32.45 49.42 -24.53
CA SER A 280 32.75 49.22 -25.95
C SER A 280 32.46 50.49 -26.76
N ALA A 281 31.32 51.16 -26.52
CA ALA A 281 30.97 52.40 -27.20
C ALA A 281 31.97 53.54 -26.91
N ARG A 282 32.41 53.68 -25.64
CA ARG A 282 33.44 54.66 -25.27
C ARG A 282 34.79 54.34 -25.91
N ASN A 283 35.19 53.08 -25.97
CA ASN A 283 36.43 52.67 -26.64
C ASN A 283 36.40 52.98 -28.14
N GLU A 284 35.28 52.73 -28.83
CA GLU A 284 35.10 53.12 -30.22
C GLU A 284 35.19 54.63 -30.42
N MET A 285 34.59 55.42 -29.52
CA MET A 285 34.65 56.87 -29.57
C MET A 285 36.08 57.38 -29.34
N LEU A 286 36.80 56.82 -28.37
CA LEU A 286 38.21 57.12 -28.12
C LEU A 286 39.06 56.83 -29.34
N GLN A 287 38.86 55.69 -29.99
CA GLN A 287 39.59 55.32 -31.20
C GLN A 287 39.36 56.33 -32.35
N ARG A 288 38.13 56.84 -32.52
CA ARG A 288 37.84 57.89 -33.51
C ARG A 288 38.54 59.20 -33.16
N ILE A 289 38.48 59.63 -31.90
CA ILE A 289 39.14 60.85 -31.44
C ILE A 289 40.65 60.75 -31.62
N GLU A 290 41.27 59.60 -31.32
CA GLU A 290 42.70 59.37 -31.55
C GLU A 290 43.06 59.48 -33.04
N GLN A 291 42.24 58.92 -33.93
CA GLN A 291 42.44 59.05 -35.38
C GLN A 291 42.31 60.50 -35.85
N GLU A 292 41.29 61.22 -35.39
CA GLU A 292 41.10 62.64 -35.69
C GLU A 292 42.26 63.48 -35.15
N ALA A 293 42.72 63.22 -33.93
CA ALA A 293 43.86 63.92 -33.34
C ALA A 293 45.15 63.70 -34.15
N GLN A 294 45.39 62.48 -34.64
CA GLN A 294 46.52 62.18 -35.53
C GLN A 294 46.40 62.96 -36.85
N GLN A 295 45.20 63.03 -37.45
CA GLN A 295 44.97 63.80 -38.68
C GLN A 295 45.22 65.29 -38.45
N VAL A 296 44.66 65.87 -37.39
CA VAL A 296 44.83 67.28 -37.04
C VAL A 296 46.30 67.61 -36.77
N GLU A 297 47.05 66.75 -36.08
CA GLU A 297 48.48 66.98 -35.84
C GLU A 297 49.29 66.92 -37.15
N GLN A 298 48.95 66.02 -38.09
CA GLN A 298 49.57 66.01 -39.42
C GLN A 298 49.27 67.29 -40.22
N GLU A 299 48.02 67.75 -40.19
CA GLU A 299 47.62 69.01 -40.84
C GLU A 299 48.30 70.22 -40.21
N ARG A 300 48.36 70.27 -38.87
CA ARG A 300 49.09 71.28 -38.12
C ARG A 300 50.58 71.29 -38.50
N ALA A 301 51.24 70.13 -38.55
CA ALA A 301 52.64 70.04 -38.95
C ALA A 301 52.88 70.55 -40.39
N LYS A 302 51.99 70.21 -41.33
CA LYS A 302 52.03 70.75 -42.70
C LYS A 302 51.88 72.27 -42.69
N ALA A 303 50.87 72.80 -41.99
CA ALA A 303 50.62 74.24 -41.89
C ALA A 303 51.79 74.99 -41.23
N GLU A 304 52.37 74.44 -40.17
CA GLU A 304 53.55 75.00 -39.50
C GLU A 304 54.78 75.03 -40.43
N SER A 305 54.99 73.99 -41.23
CA SER A 305 56.09 73.95 -42.21
C SER A 305 55.96 75.06 -43.27
N VAL A 306 54.74 75.28 -43.77
CA VAL A 306 54.43 76.35 -44.72
C VAL A 306 54.60 77.72 -44.06
N ASN A 307 54.09 77.91 -42.84
CA ASN A 307 54.21 79.16 -42.09
C ASN A 307 55.68 79.51 -41.83
N LYS A 308 56.50 78.52 -41.42
CA LYS A 308 57.96 78.70 -41.27
C LYS A 308 58.62 79.14 -42.58
N ARG A 309 58.25 78.55 -43.71
CA ARG A 309 58.76 78.94 -45.04
C ARG A 309 58.37 80.38 -45.39
N LEU A 310 57.10 80.75 -45.20
CA LEU A 310 56.61 82.10 -45.46
C LEU A 310 57.29 83.14 -44.55
N ARG A 311 57.49 82.84 -43.27
CA ARG A 311 58.24 83.71 -42.35
C ARG A 311 59.69 83.90 -42.76
N LYS A 312 60.37 82.85 -43.26
CA LYS A 312 61.71 82.98 -43.84
C LYS A 312 61.69 83.90 -45.05
N GLN A 313 60.78 83.66 -46.00
CA GLN A 313 60.63 84.54 -47.17
C GLN A 313 60.36 86.00 -46.79
N LEU A 314 59.54 86.25 -45.77
CA LEU A 314 59.27 87.61 -45.27
C LEU A 314 60.51 88.22 -44.58
N GLY A 315 61.30 87.42 -43.88
CA GLY A 315 62.56 87.86 -43.26
C GLY A 315 63.66 88.16 -44.29
N ASP A 316 63.71 87.38 -45.37
CA ASP A 316 64.61 87.56 -46.52
C ASP A 316 64.17 88.71 -47.43
N TYR A 317 62.89 89.06 -47.40
CA TYR A 317 62.35 90.20 -48.15
C TYR A 317 62.96 91.50 -47.63
N ARG A 318 63.67 92.19 -48.52
CA ARG A 318 64.16 93.55 -48.33
C ARG A 318 63.62 94.39 -49.46
N VAL A 319 62.98 95.50 -49.09
CA VAL A 319 62.64 96.54 -50.06
C VAL A 319 63.95 97.19 -50.46
N PRO A 320 64.33 97.20 -51.76
CA PRO A 320 65.54 97.87 -52.21
C PRO A 320 65.51 99.34 -51.77
N GLU A 321 66.65 99.88 -51.36
CA GLU A 321 66.74 101.28 -50.98
C GLU A 321 66.35 102.15 -52.18
N VAL A 322 65.62 103.25 -51.95
CA VAL A 322 65.00 104.03 -53.04
C VAL A 322 66.04 104.47 -54.07
N LEU A 323 67.25 104.82 -53.62
CA LEU A 323 68.35 105.21 -54.50
C LEU A 323 68.91 104.05 -55.32
N ASP A 324 69.01 102.86 -54.73
CA ASP A 324 69.43 101.64 -55.43
C ASP A 324 68.39 101.22 -56.46
N TYR A 325 67.10 101.29 -56.10
CA TYR A 325 66.01 101.03 -57.04
C TYR A 325 66.02 102.03 -58.21
N ILE A 326 66.26 103.31 -57.96
CA ILE A 326 66.36 104.32 -59.02
C ILE A 326 67.58 104.04 -59.91
N HIS A 327 68.73 103.69 -59.34
CA HIS A 327 69.93 103.34 -60.12
C HIS A 327 69.71 102.11 -60.99
N GLU A 328 69.18 101.03 -60.42
CA GLU A 328 68.82 99.81 -61.16
C GLU A 328 67.77 100.11 -62.23
N LYS A 329 66.81 101.01 -61.96
CA LYS A 329 65.81 101.42 -62.95
C LYS A 329 66.42 102.25 -64.09
N MET A 330 67.34 103.16 -63.78
CA MET A 330 68.08 103.90 -64.80
C MET A 330 68.96 102.97 -65.64
N GLN A 331 69.64 102.01 -65.02
CA GLN A 331 70.41 100.99 -65.73
C GLN A 331 69.51 100.13 -66.62
N GLN A 332 68.34 99.74 -66.13
CA GLN A 332 67.34 99.03 -66.93
C GLN A 332 66.95 99.86 -68.15
N GLU A 333 66.61 101.14 -67.98
CA GLU A 333 66.25 102.01 -69.10
C GLU A 333 67.40 102.23 -70.09
N GLU A 334 68.63 102.32 -69.59
CA GLU A 334 69.82 102.49 -70.42
C GLU A 334 70.12 101.22 -71.22
N LEU A 335 70.00 100.05 -70.60
CA LEU A 335 70.07 98.76 -71.27
C LEU A 335 68.95 98.62 -72.31
N GLU A 336 67.72 99.02 -72.00
CA GLU A 336 66.62 99.04 -72.97
C GLU A 336 66.91 100.00 -74.15
N ARG A 337 67.47 101.18 -73.89
CA ARG A 337 67.91 102.11 -74.96
C ARG A 337 69.02 101.50 -75.81
N ASN A 338 69.98 100.82 -75.18
CA ASN A 338 71.06 100.13 -75.86
C ASN A 338 70.55 98.96 -76.71
N ILE A 339 69.61 98.16 -76.19
CA ILE A 339 68.93 97.11 -76.95
C ILE A 339 68.27 97.73 -78.18
N ARG A 340 67.46 98.80 -78.03
CA ARG A 340 66.83 99.49 -79.16
C ARG A 340 67.82 100.10 -80.14
N ALA A 341 69.00 100.53 -79.68
CA ALA A 341 70.05 101.05 -80.52
C ALA A 341 70.76 99.93 -81.29
N TRP A 342 71.00 98.77 -80.65
CA TRP A 342 71.54 97.58 -81.30
C TRP A 342 70.55 96.98 -82.29
N GLU A 343 69.26 96.90 -81.96
CA GLU A 343 68.19 96.53 -82.88
C GLU A 343 68.21 97.42 -84.13
N ARG A 344 68.31 98.75 -83.97
CA ARG A 344 68.47 99.69 -85.09
C ARG A 344 69.76 99.48 -85.90
N LYS A 345 70.89 99.19 -85.24
CA LYS A 345 72.15 98.90 -85.94
C LYS A 345 72.07 97.59 -86.72
N VAL A 346 71.42 96.56 -86.17
CA VAL A 346 71.14 95.30 -86.86
C VAL A 346 70.25 95.56 -88.07
N GLU A 347 69.19 96.35 -87.92
CA GLU A 347 68.30 96.72 -89.02
C GLU A 347 69.05 97.46 -90.14
N ILE A 348 69.91 98.43 -89.80
CA ILE A 348 70.77 99.12 -90.79
C ILE A 348 71.75 98.15 -91.45
N ALA A 349 72.37 97.25 -90.68
CA ALA A 349 73.29 96.24 -91.22
C ALA A 349 72.56 95.28 -92.17
N GLU A 350 71.35 94.84 -91.83
CA GLU A 350 70.48 94.02 -92.67
C GLU A 350 70.07 94.75 -93.95
N LEU A 351 69.69 96.03 -93.87
CA LEU A 351 69.40 96.87 -95.03
C LEU A 351 70.64 97.07 -95.91
N SER A 352 71.82 97.28 -95.33
CA SER A 352 73.07 97.40 -96.09
C SER A 352 73.45 96.07 -96.76
N LEU A 353 73.27 94.94 -96.07
CA LEU A 353 73.49 93.60 -96.61
C LEU A 353 72.50 93.32 -97.75
N LYS A 354 71.24 93.73 -97.60
CA LYS A 354 70.22 93.63 -98.65
C LYS A 354 70.58 94.50 -99.87
N THR A 355 71.16 95.67 -99.64
CA THR A 355 71.64 96.58 -100.70
C THR A 355 72.89 96.02 -101.39
N GLN A 356 73.87 95.51 -100.65
CA GLN A 356 75.05 94.79 -101.17
C GLN A 356 74.67 93.51 -101.93
N ARG A 357 73.64 92.79 -101.48
CA ARG A 357 73.08 91.64 -102.21
C ARG A 357 72.41 92.08 -103.51
N ARG A 358 71.75 93.26 -103.54
CA ARG A 358 71.20 93.85 -104.77
C ARG A 358 72.31 94.31 -105.73
N SER A 359 73.35 94.99 -105.24
CA SER A 359 74.50 95.39 -106.07
C SER A 359 75.30 94.19 -106.58
N ARG A 360 75.50 93.14 -105.76
CA ARG A 360 76.13 91.89 -106.20
C ARG A 360 75.28 91.13 -107.24
N LYS A 361 73.95 91.21 -107.16
CA LYS A 361 73.06 90.70 -108.22
C LYS A 361 73.19 91.52 -109.51
N GLN A 362 73.33 92.84 -109.42
CA GLN A 362 73.60 93.72 -110.58
C GLN A 362 74.99 93.48 -111.18
N LEU A 363 76.04 93.26 -110.37
CA LEU A 363 77.37 92.90 -110.84
C LEU A 363 77.43 91.49 -111.46
N LYS A 364 76.65 90.52 -110.96
CA LYS A 364 76.50 89.22 -111.61
C LYS A 364 75.79 89.33 -112.96
N ALA A 365 74.77 90.19 -113.07
CA ALA A 365 74.11 90.48 -114.34
C ALA A 365 75.01 91.24 -115.34
N ALA A 366 76.03 91.97 -114.85
CA ALA A 366 77.03 92.65 -115.67
C ALA A 366 78.24 91.77 -116.04
N ASN A 367 78.35 90.56 -115.49
CA ASN A 367 79.42 89.59 -115.79
C ASN A 367 78.90 88.40 -116.64
N GLU A 368 77.64 88.48 -117.09
CA GLU A 368 76.96 87.56 -118.03
C GLU A 368 76.65 88.22 -119.39
N MET A 369 77.25 89.39 -119.67
CA MET A 369 77.41 90.00 -121.01
C MET A 369 78.87 90.39 -121.19
#